data_AF-A0AAP2VML8-F1
#
_entry.id   AF-A0AAP2VML8-F1
#
_cell.length_a   1.000
_cell.length_b   1.000
_cell.length_c   1.000
_cell.angle_alpha   90.00
_cell.angle_beta   90.00
_cell.angle_gamma   90.00
#
_symmetry.space_group_name_H-M   'P 1'
#
loop_
_entity.id
_entity.type
_entity.pdbx_description
1 polymer ?
#
loop_
_entity_poly.entity_id
_entity_poly.type
_entity_poly.pdbx_seq_one_letter_code
_entity_poly.pdbx_strand_id
1 'polypeptide(L)' 'MKRGIITNNGHGIHISDGEVWMTVWEIADLFYTTVGSINSRLKAILKANVLKKYDICQCIKLEN' A
#
# COMPACT_ATOMS: atom_id res chain seq x y z
N MET A 1 4.88 4.08 3.78
CA MET A 1 5.90 4.33 2.72
C MET A 1 5.86 5.81 2.36
N LYS A 2 6.99 6.53 2.32
CA LYS A 2 7.02 7.92 1.86
C LYS A 2 7.41 7.98 0.38
N ARG A 3 6.50 8.46 -0.48
CA ARG A 3 6.75 8.81 -1.89
C ARG A 3 6.10 10.16 -2.16
N GLY A 4 6.84 11.10 -2.75
CA GLY A 4 6.34 12.46 -3.03
C GLY A 4 5.56 12.61 -4.34
N ILE A 5 5.61 11.63 -5.24
CA ILE A 5 4.91 11.67 -6.54
C ILE A 5 4.41 10.26 -6.90
N ILE A 6 3.11 10.14 -7.21
CA ILE A 6 2.49 8.95 -7.80
C ILE A 6 1.95 9.34 -9.17
N THR A 7 2.18 8.53 -10.21
CA THR A 7 1.66 8.79 -11.56
C THR A 7 0.45 7.90 -11.85
N ASN A 8 -0.67 8.50 -12.26
CA ASN A 8 -1.85 7.80 -12.77
C ASN A 8 -2.09 8.25 -14.22
N ASN A 9 -2.06 7.33 -15.18
CA ASN A 9 -2.27 7.61 -16.61
C ASN A 9 -1.44 8.78 -17.15
N GLY A 10 -0.18 8.90 -16.71
CA GLY A 10 0.71 10.00 -17.12
C GLY A 10 0.49 11.33 -16.41
N HIS A 11 -0.54 11.44 -15.56
CA HIS A 11 -0.75 12.59 -14.68
C HIS A 11 0.00 12.36 -13.36
N GLY A 12 0.97 13.23 -13.06
CA GLY A 12 1.67 13.24 -11.78
C GLY A 12 0.77 13.77 -10.67
N ILE A 13 0.40 12.90 -9.75
CA ILE A 13 -0.24 13.25 -8.48
C ILE A 13 0.89 13.61 -7.51
N HIS A 14 1.03 14.90 -7.22
CA HIS A 14 1.92 15.38 -6.18
C HIS A 14 1.28 15.13 -4.82
N ILE A 15 1.96 14.35 -3.98
CA ILE A 15 1.49 14.05 -2.63
C ILE A 15 2.42 14.75 -1.66
N SER A 16 1.93 15.82 -1.05
CA SER A 16 2.66 16.62 -0.06
C SER A 16 2.92 15.78 1.19
N ASP A 17 4.18 15.34 1.41
CA ASP A 17 4.77 14.70 2.62
C ASP A 17 3.91 13.72 3.47
N GLY A 18 2.80 13.26 2.93
CA GLY A 18 1.80 12.45 3.59
C GLY A 18 2.05 10.97 3.42
N GLU A 19 1.58 10.19 4.38
CA GLU A 19 1.51 8.74 4.22
C GLU A 19 0.42 8.39 3.20
N VAL A 20 0.82 7.65 2.17
CA VAL A 20 -0.12 7.16 1.16
C VAL A 20 -0.57 5.76 1.55
N TRP A 21 -1.88 5.64 1.79
CA TRP A 21 -2.55 4.36 1.94
C TRP A 21 -3.01 3.86 0.57
N MET A 22 -2.74 2.60 0.28
CA MET A 22 -3.20 1.92 -0.93
C MET A 22 -3.81 0.58 -0.54
N THR A 23 -4.82 0.16 -1.29
CA THR A 23 -5.35 -1.19 -1.21
C THR A 23 -4.33 -2.21 -1.71
N VAL A 24 -4.48 -3.47 -1.28
CA VAL A 24 -3.64 -4.57 -1.77
C VAL A 24 -3.75 -4.74 -3.28
N TRP A 25 -4.91 -4.43 -3.87
CA TRP A 25 -5.14 -4.46 -5.31
C TRP A 25 -4.35 -3.39 -6.06
N GLU A 26 -4.39 -2.13 -5.60
CA GLU A 26 -3.61 -1.04 -6.20
C GLU A 26 -2.10 -1.29 -6.10
N ILE A 27 -1.64 -1.86 -4.99
CA ILE A 27 -0.24 -2.28 -4.84
C ILE A 27 0.10 -3.39 -5.84
N ALA A 28 -0.78 -4.39 -6.00
CA ALA A 28 -0.54 -5.48 -6.93
C ALA A 28 -0.43 -4.98 -8.39
N ASP A 29 -1.33 -4.09 -8.79
CA ASP A 29 -1.32 -3.44 -10.11
C ASP A 29 -0.06 -2.60 -10.32
N LEU A 30 0.31 -1.76 -9.35
CA LEU A 30 1.52 -0.91 -9.41
C LEU A 30 2.81 -1.71 -9.62
N PHE A 31 2.91 -2.90 -9.03
CA PHE A 31 4.08 -3.76 -9.14
C PHE A 31 3.94 -4.85 -10.21
N TYR A 32 2.90 -4.80 -11.05
CA TYR A 32 2.60 -5.80 -12.07
C TYR A 32 2.66 -7.24 -11.52
N THR A 33 2.07 -7.45 -10.34
CA THR A 33 2.10 -8.71 -9.62
C THR A 33 0.70 -9.13 -9.17
N THR A 34 0.59 -10.32 -8.59
CA THR A 34 -0.69 -10.83 -8.08
C THR A 34 -0.91 -10.43 -6.63
N VAL A 35 -2.18 -10.26 -6.26
CA VAL A 35 -2.61 -10.06 -4.86
C VAL A 35 -2.06 -11.17 -3.95
N GLY A 36 -1.98 -12.41 -4.45
CA GLY A 36 -1.39 -13.54 -3.71
C GLY A 36 0.09 -13.36 -3.38
N SER A 37 0.86 -12.80 -4.32
CA SER A 37 2.28 -12.47 -4.13
C SER A 37 2.46 -11.39 -3.05
N ILE A 38 1.68 -10.30 -3.14
CA ILE A 38 1.70 -9.22 -2.15
C ILE A 38 1.34 -9.74 -0.75
N ASN A 39 0.26 -10.51 -0.63
CA ASN A 39 -0.17 -11.08 0.64
C ASN A 39 0.88 -12.01 1.26
N SER A 40 1.54 -12.83 0.43
CA SER A 40 2.60 -13.73 0.88
C SER A 40 3.80 -12.94 1.41
N ARG A 41 4.20 -11.87 0.71
CA ARG A 41 5.29 -11.00 1.14
C ARG A 41 4.95 -10.23 2.40
N LEU A 42 3.73 -9.69 2.51
CA LEU A 42 3.25 -9.00 3.70
C LEU A 42 3.27 -9.91 4.93
N LYS A 43 2.81 -11.17 4.79
CA LYS A 43 2.89 -12.19 5.84
C LYS A 43 4.35 -12.45 6.27
N ALA A 44 5.28 -12.52 5.32
CA ALA A 44 6.70 -12.73 5.63
C ALA A 44 7.30 -11.54 6.42
N ILE A 45 6.97 -10.30 6.02
CA ILE A 45 7.43 -9.07 6.70
C ILE A 45 6.86 -8.98 8.12
N LEU A 46 5.57 -9.30 8.30
CA LEU A 46 4.94 -9.37 9.63
C LEU A 46 5.60 -10.44 10.52
N LYS A 47 5.88 -11.63 9.97
CA LYS A 47 6.58 -12.70 10.70
C LYS A 47 8.00 -12.31 11.10
N ALA A 48 8.69 -11.54 10.27
CA ALA A 48 10.01 -11.00 10.58
C ALA A 48 9.96 -9.84 11.59
N ASN A 49 8.77 -9.44 12.05
CA ASN A 49 8.51 -8.34 12.97
C ASN A 49 9.11 -6.99 12.50
N VAL A 50 9.32 -6.86 11.17
CA VAL A 50 9.86 -5.66 10.53
C VAL A 50 8.81 -4.54 10.48
N LEU A 51 7.52 -4.91 10.38
CA LEU A 51 6.39 -4.00 10.46
C LEU A 51 5.41 -4.52 11.50
N LYS A 52 4.80 -3.63 12.29
CA LYS A 52 3.72 -4.01 13.20
C LYS A 52 2.39 -3.98 12.45
N LYS A 53 1.51 -4.92 12.77
CA LYS A 53 0.18 -5.06 12.12
C LYS A 53 -0.64 -3.77 12.16
N TYR A 54 -0.53 -3.00 13.25
CA TYR A 54 -1.26 -1.74 13.42
C TYR A 54 -0.74 -0.61 12.51
N ASP A 55 0.50 -0.68 12.06
CA ASP A 55 1.11 0.34 11.18
C ASP A 55 0.76 0.12 9.70
N ILE A 56 0.14 -1.03 9.35
CA ILE A 56 -0.08 -1.43 7.95
C ILE A 56 -1.55 -1.67 7.59
N CYS A 57 -2.45 -1.68 8.57
CA CYS A 57 -3.88 -1.94 8.36
C CYS A 57 -4.71 -0.83 8.98
N GLN A 58 -5.23 0.07 8.13
CA GLN A 58 -6.29 0.98 8.51
C GLN A 58 -7.61 0.41 8.01
N CYS A 59 -8.48 0.02 8.94
CA CYS A 59 -9.86 -0.33 8.60
C CYS A 59 -10.63 0.96 8.35
N ILE A 60 -10.84 1.31 7.08
CA ILE A 60 -11.73 2.41 6.71
C ILE A 60 -13.16 1.89 6.85
N LYS A 61 -13.91 2.41 7.83
CA LYS A 61 -15.35 2.22 7.87
C LYS A 61 -15.96 3.18 6.85
N LEU A 62 -16.56 2.65 5.80
CA LEU A 62 -17.47 3.42 4.96
C LEU A 62 -18.76 3.60 5.77
N GLU A 63 -19.01 4.83 6.23
CA GLU A 63 -20.34 5.21 6.71
C GLU A 63 -21.24 5.37 5.47
N ASN A 64 -22.41 4.75 5.53
CA ASN A 64 -23.41 4.78 4.47
C ASN A 64 -24.51 5.78 4.81
#